data_AF-A0A3C0HL88-F1
#
_entry.id   AF-A0A3C0HL88-F1
#
_cell.length_a   1.000
_cell.length_b   1.000
_cell.length_c   1.000
_cell.angle_alpha   90.00
_cell.angle_beta   90.00
_cell.angle_gamma   90.00
#
_symmetry.space_group_name_H-M   'P 1'
#
loop_
_entity.id
_entity.type
_entity.pdbx_description
1 polymer ?
#
loop_
_entity_poly.entity_id
_entity_poly.type
_entity_poly.pdbx_seq_one_letter_code
_entity_poly.pdbx_strand_id
1 'polypeptide(L)'
;MHFDLTRMLRPAPLSAALAVALAALALPNAPRAAALAAEDRVKLPTVEVRAAAAPQADRGTPPEVEDGKLNAGRKTTRIELDEQPVIANDNFRQLLARTPGLLLSEQPVPSHHNINYRGLGDPHESEFVTFAVDG
;
A
#
# COMPACT_ATOMS: atom_id res chain seq x y z
N MET A 1 -25.92 -62.39 -20.92
CA MET A 1 -26.20 -61.01 -20.46
C MET A 1 -25.88 -60.94 -18.97
N HIS A 2 -25.36 -59.79 -18.52
CA HIS A 2 -24.59 -59.50 -17.30
C HIS A 2 -25.32 -59.57 -15.93
N PHE A 3 -24.49 -59.54 -14.84
CA PHE A 3 -24.67 -59.10 -13.42
C PHE A 3 -25.27 -60.12 -12.41
N ASP A 4 -24.91 -60.21 -11.11
CA ASP A 4 -24.02 -59.43 -10.22
C ASP A 4 -23.62 -60.21 -8.92
N LEU A 5 -22.62 -59.70 -8.19
CA LEU A 5 -21.96 -60.24 -6.98
C LEU A 5 -22.72 -60.06 -5.64
N THR A 6 -22.46 -60.99 -4.71
CA THR A 6 -22.41 -60.85 -3.22
C THR A 6 -23.61 -60.27 -2.45
N ARG A 7 -24.22 -61.08 -1.57
CA ARG A 7 -24.91 -60.56 -0.37
C ARG A 7 -24.89 -61.51 0.85
N MET A 8 -24.03 -61.14 1.80
CA MET A 8 -24.26 -61.07 3.26
C MET A 8 -24.65 -62.34 4.05
N LEU A 9 -23.68 -62.88 4.81
CA LEU A 9 -23.92 -63.63 6.04
C LEU A 9 -23.34 -62.83 7.23
N ARG A 10 -24.17 -62.61 8.27
CA ARG A 10 -24.00 -61.67 9.40
C ARG A 10 -23.10 -62.23 10.53
N PRO A 11 -22.29 -61.39 11.20
CA PRO A 11 -21.89 -61.62 12.60
C PRO A 11 -22.34 -60.44 13.51
N ALA A 12 -23.24 -60.69 14.46
CA ALA A 12 -23.71 -59.69 15.42
C ALA A 12 -23.90 -60.31 16.82
N PRO A 13 -22.81 -60.44 17.60
CA PRO A 13 -22.87 -59.86 18.94
C PRO A 13 -21.56 -59.19 19.43
N LEU A 14 -20.43 -59.41 18.76
CA LEU A 14 -19.11 -58.91 19.18
C LEU A 14 -18.94 -57.40 19.02
N SER A 15 -19.50 -56.81 17.97
CA SER A 15 -19.38 -55.37 17.71
C SER A 15 -20.16 -54.51 18.71
N ALA A 16 -21.23 -55.05 19.30
CA ALA A 16 -22.01 -54.33 20.31
C ALA A 16 -21.27 -54.23 21.65
N ALA A 17 -20.57 -55.29 22.07
CA ALA A 17 -19.79 -55.29 23.30
C ALA A 17 -18.58 -54.33 23.23
N LEU A 18 -17.93 -54.23 22.07
CA LEU A 18 -16.82 -53.31 21.85
C LEU A 18 -17.26 -51.84 21.89
N ALA A 19 -18.45 -51.52 21.34
CA ALA A 19 -18.99 -50.17 21.36
C ALA A 19 -19.37 -49.68 22.77
N VAL A 20 -19.88 -50.57 23.62
CA VAL A 20 -20.22 -50.25 25.03
C VAL A 20 -18.96 -50.07 25.88
N ALA A 21 -17.93 -50.89 25.67
CA ALA A 21 -16.66 -50.76 26.39
C ALA A 21 -15.91 -49.46 26.02
N LEU A 22 -15.97 -49.02 24.76
CA LEU A 22 -15.37 -47.77 24.32
C LEU A 22 -16.10 -46.54 24.89
N ALA A 23 -17.43 -46.61 25.05
CA ALA A 23 -18.22 -45.53 25.61
C ALA A 23 -17.99 -45.33 27.12
N ALA A 24 -17.69 -46.40 27.87
CA ALA A 24 -17.43 -46.34 29.31
C ALA A 24 -16.08 -45.70 29.67
N LEU A 25 -15.11 -45.66 28.75
CA LEU A 25 -13.82 -45.00 28.93
C LEU A 25 -13.81 -43.50 28.56
N ALA A 26 -14.91 -42.98 27.99
CA ALA A 26 -15.00 -41.61 27.47
C ALA A 26 -15.55 -40.56 28.47
N LEU A 27 -16.02 -40.98 29.65
CA LEU A 27 -16.59 -40.08 30.68
C LEU A 27 -15.92 -40.43 32.03
N PRO A 28 -14.93 -39.66 32.54
CA PRO A 28 -15.06 -38.23 32.84
C PRO A 28 -13.72 -37.44 32.79
N ASN A 29 -13.34 -36.84 31.66
CA ASN A 29 -12.16 -35.94 31.62
C ASN A 29 -12.48 -34.49 31.19
N ALA A 30 -13.74 -34.18 30.90
CA ALA A 30 -14.13 -32.85 30.42
C ALA A 30 -13.95 -31.70 31.42
N PRO A 31 -14.22 -31.81 32.74
CA PRO A 31 -14.11 -30.65 33.63
C PRO A 31 -12.66 -30.38 34.11
N ARG A 32 -11.72 -31.30 33.92
CA ARG A 32 -10.33 -31.17 34.42
C ARG A 32 -9.44 -30.32 33.50
N ALA A 33 -9.67 -30.37 32.17
CA ALA A 33 -8.90 -29.59 31.21
C ALA A 33 -9.22 -28.08 31.26
N ALA A 34 -10.46 -27.72 31.57
CA ALA A 34 -10.87 -26.32 31.73
C ALA A 34 -10.32 -25.69 33.02
N ALA A 35 -10.12 -26.49 34.08
CA ALA A 35 -9.60 -26.01 35.36
C ALA A 35 -8.09 -25.74 35.34
N LEU A 36 -7.30 -26.48 34.53
CA LEU A 36 -5.85 -26.29 34.42
C LEU A 36 -5.44 -25.13 33.50
N ALA A 37 -6.34 -24.66 32.63
CA ALA A 37 -6.09 -23.51 31.74
C ALA A 37 -6.48 -22.16 32.36
N ALA A 38 -7.02 -22.18 33.58
CA ALA A 38 -7.59 -21.01 34.25
C ALA A 38 -6.63 -20.33 35.24
N GLU A 39 -5.57 -21.02 35.69
CA GLU A 39 -4.56 -20.41 36.55
C GLU A 39 -3.35 -19.97 35.72
N ASP A 40 -2.90 -18.75 35.99
CA ASP A 40 -1.70 -18.10 35.45
C ASP A 40 -1.82 -17.32 34.11
N ARG A 41 -2.97 -16.67 33.88
CA ARG A 41 -3.02 -15.52 32.94
C ARG A 41 -2.47 -14.27 33.62
N VAL A 42 -1.16 -14.04 33.46
CA VAL A 42 -0.51 -12.80 33.87
C VAL A 42 -0.92 -11.67 32.91
N LYS A 43 -1.57 -10.62 33.45
CA LYS A 43 -1.84 -9.39 32.69
C LYS A 43 -0.55 -8.59 32.57
N LEU A 44 0.00 -8.52 31.36
CA LEU A 44 1.16 -7.68 31.07
C LEU A 44 0.75 -6.20 31.01
N PRO A 45 1.62 -5.28 31.46
CA PRO A 45 1.38 -3.85 31.32
C PRO A 45 1.35 -3.46 29.84
N THR A 46 0.41 -2.58 29.48
CA THR A 46 0.30 -2.03 28.13
C THR A 46 1.51 -1.16 27.81
N VAL A 47 2.23 -1.50 26.73
CA VAL A 47 3.37 -0.71 26.23
C VAL A 47 2.88 0.14 25.05
N GLU A 48 2.91 1.47 25.21
CA GLU A 48 2.66 2.38 24.09
C GLU A 48 3.92 2.49 23.21
N VAL A 49 3.84 1.94 22.00
CA VAL A 49 4.87 2.13 20.98
C VAL A 49 4.51 3.38 20.18
N ARG A 50 5.23 4.47 20.42
CA ARG A 50 5.15 5.68 19.60
C ARG A 50 6.22 5.60 18.53
N ALA A 51 5.82 5.73 17.27
CA ALA A 51 6.77 5.98 16.20
C ALA A 51 7.43 7.35 16.45
N ALA A 52 8.76 7.41 16.32
CA ALA A 52 9.42 8.69 16.20
C ALA A 52 8.84 9.40 14.96
N ALA A 53 8.49 10.68 15.10
CA ALA A 53 8.08 11.48 13.95
C ALA A 53 9.14 11.30 12.87
N ALA A 54 8.70 10.95 11.65
CA ALA A 54 9.62 10.86 10.53
C ALA A 54 10.40 12.17 10.49
N PRO A 55 11.75 12.13 10.39
CA PRO A 55 12.51 13.34 10.19
C PRO A 55 11.86 14.06 9.02
N GLN A 56 11.59 15.35 9.20
CA GLN A 56 10.95 16.17 8.18
C GLN A 56 11.81 15.99 6.92
N ALA A 57 11.30 15.22 5.96
CA ALA A 57 12.00 14.92 4.74
C ALA A 57 12.42 16.28 4.18
N ASP A 58 13.68 16.38 3.74
CA ASP A 58 14.17 17.57 3.08
C ASP A 58 13.18 17.93 1.97
N ARG A 59 12.37 18.98 2.22
CA ARG A 59 11.24 19.33 1.35
C ARG A 59 11.72 19.70 -0.06
N GLY A 60 13.02 19.97 -0.21
CA GLY A 60 13.62 20.38 -1.47
C GLY A 60 13.78 19.26 -2.50
N THR A 61 13.85 17.99 -2.09
CA THR A 61 14.18 16.88 -3.01
C THR A 61 13.19 15.73 -2.86
N PRO A 62 12.63 15.17 -3.96
CA PRO A 62 11.83 13.97 -3.86
C PRO A 62 12.64 12.81 -3.25
N PRO A 63 11.98 11.85 -2.60
CA PRO A 63 12.68 10.69 -2.04
C PRO A 63 13.45 9.94 -3.13
N GLU A 64 14.57 9.32 -2.74
CA GLU A 64 15.49 8.65 -3.65
C GLU A 64 14.79 7.62 -4.56
N VAL A 65 13.84 6.89 -3.98
CA VAL A 65 12.97 5.95 -4.67
C VAL A 65 11.53 6.23 -4.28
N GLU A 66 10.66 6.36 -5.27
CA GLU A 66 9.23 6.60 -5.09
C GLU A 66 8.46 5.76 -6.11
N ASP A 67 7.52 4.93 -5.67
CA ASP A 67 6.69 4.09 -6.55
C ASP A 67 7.48 3.28 -7.59
N GLY A 68 8.68 2.79 -7.21
CA GLY A 68 9.59 2.06 -8.09
C GLY A 68 10.36 2.93 -9.09
N LYS A 69 10.19 4.25 -9.07
CA LYS A 69 10.96 5.23 -9.85
C LYS A 69 12.19 5.68 -9.05
N LEU A 70 13.36 5.61 -9.67
CA LEU A 70 14.61 6.11 -9.09
C LEU A 70 14.78 7.60 -9.42
N ASN A 71 14.76 8.44 -8.38
CA ASN A 71 14.99 9.88 -8.46
C ASN A 71 16.46 10.24 -8.20
N ALA A 72 17.26 9.31 -7.66
CA ALA A 72 18.69 9.49 -7.40
C ALA A 72 19.43 10.05 -8.62
N GLY A 73 20.17 11.16 -8.42
CA GLY A 73 21.00 11.79 -9.45
C GLY A 73 20.24 12.62 -10.51
N ARG A 74 18.90 12.62 -10.50
CA ARG A 74 18.10 13.47 -11.41
C ARG A 74 17.99 14.89 -10.87
N LYS A 75 17.95 15.87 -11.78
CA LYS A 75 17.70 17.27 -11.41
C LYS A 75 16.20 17.49 -11.32
N THR A 76 15.74 17.76 -10.10
CA THR A 76 14.33 18.05 -9.81
C THR A 76 14.21 19.45 -9.24
N THR A 77 13.15 20.17 -9.62
CA THR A 77 12.75 21.44 -9.00
C THR A 77 11.33 21.27 -8.50
N ARG A 78 11.09 21.63 -7.24
CA ARG A 78 9.77 21.65 -6.62
C ARG A 78 9.36 23.09 -6.33
N ILE A 79 8.10 23.40 -6.59
CA ILE A 79 7.53 24.72 -6.32
C ILE A 79 6.37 24.50 -5.37
N GLU A 80 6.53 24.95 -4.12
CA GLU A 80 5.46 24.95 -3.14
C GLU A 80 4.64 26.23 -3.32
N LEU A 81 3.36 26.10 -3.65
CA LEU A 81 2.50 27.25 -3.97
C LEU A 81 2.30 28.17 -2.76
N ASP A 82 2.23 27.63 -1.55
CA ASP A 82 2.06 28.39 -0.31
C ASP A 82 3.27 29.28 0.03
N GLU A 83 4.43 28.98 -0.54
CA GLU A 83 5.66 29.75 -0.35
C GLU A 83 5.87 30.78 -1.48
N GLN A 84 5.02 30.79 -2.51
CA GLN A 84 5.08 31.77 -3.58
C GLN A 84 4.39 33.07 -3.18
N PRO A 85 4.84 34.22 -3.73
CA PRO A 85 4.07 35.46 -3.61
C PRO A 85 2.67 35.29 -4.22
N VAL A 86 1.73 36.13 -3.80
CA VAL A 86 0.39 36.15 -4.40
C VAL A 86 0.51 36.52 -5.88
N ILE A 87 0.20 35.57 -6.77
CA ILE A 87 0.21 35.74 -8.22
C ILE A 87 -1.22 36.04 -8.66
N ALA A 88 -1.43 37.21 -9.26
CA ALA A 88 -2.73 37.55 -9.85
C ALA A 88 -2.93 36.80 -11.18
N ASN A 89 -4.18 36.37 -11.43
CA ASN A 89 -4.63 35.80 -12.71
C ASN A 89 -3.87 34.54 -13.15
N ASP A 90 -3.51 33.65 -12.22
CA ASP A 90 -2.88 32.35 -12.48
C ASP A 90 -1.70 32.43 -13.47
N ASN A 91 -0.86 33.46 -13.29
CA ASN A 91 0.21 33.75 -14.22
C ASN A 91 1.40 32.78 -14.07
N PHE A 92 1.45 31.77 -14.94
CA PHE A 92 2.51 30.77 -14.95
C PHE A 92 3.92 31.33 -15.17
N ARG A 93 4.09 32.48 -15.81
CA ARG A 93 5.41 33.11 -15.95
C ARG A 93 5.95 33.56 -14.61
N GLN A 94 5.11 34.15 -13.78
CA GLN A 94 5.54 34.57 -12.45
C GLN A 94 5.83 33.35 -11.57
N LEU A 95 5.00 32.30 -11.68
CA LEU A 95 5.18 31.06 -10.94
C LEU A 95 6.48 30.34 -11.31
N LEU A 96 6.79 30.25 -12.61
CA LEU A 96 7.91 29.46 -13.14
C LEU A 96 9.17 30.28 -13.43
N ALA A 97 9.16 31.59 -13.19
CA ALA A 97 10.29 32.49 -13.48
C ALA A 97 11.61 32.06 -12.84
N ARG A 98 11.54 31.38 -11.69
CA ARG A 98 12.71 30.95 -10.92
C ARG A 98 13.11 29.49 -11.21
N THR A 99 12.39 28.80 -12.09
CA THR A 99 12.65 27.40 -12.42
C THR A 99 13.81 27.32 -13.42
N PRO A 100 14.94 26.70 -13.06
CA PRO A 100 16.11 26.67 -13.92
C PRO A 100 15.91 25.75 -15.12
N GLY A 101 16.38 26.19 -16.29
CA GLY A 101 16.33 25.39 -17.52
C GLY A 101 14.93 25.20 -18.10
N LEU A 102 13.94 25.92 -17.58
CA LEU A 102 12.60 26.01 -18.15
C LEU A 102 12.46 27.35 -18.89
N LEU A 103 11.97 27.31 -20.11
CA LEU A 103 11.63 28.50 -20.88
C LEU A 103 10.12 28.49 -21.15
N LEU A 104 9.47 29.61 -20.87
CA LEU A 104 8.05 29.81 -21.09
C LEU A 104 7.83 30.91 -22.12
N SER A 105 7.12 30.59 -23.19
CA SER A 105 6.85 31.51 -24.29
C SER A 105 5.56 32.31 -24.07
N GLU A 106 5.59 33.54 -24.54
CA GLU A 106 4.42 34.42 -24.60
C GLU A 106 3.46 33.95 -25.69
N GLN A 107 2.21 33.74 -25.33
CA GLN A 107 1.13 33.38 -26.25
C GLN A 107 0.03 34.45 -26.15
N PRO A 108 -0.59 34.83 -27.29
CA PRO A 108 -1.70 35.80 -27.29
C PRO A 108 -2.94 35.26 -26.57
N VAL A 109 -3.08 33.93 -26.49
CA VAL A 109 -4.17 33.26 -25.76
C VAL A 109 -3.71 32.97 -24.33
N PRO A 110 -4.31 33.57 -23.29
CA PRO A 110 -3.84 33.44 -21.91
C PRO A 110 -3.90 32.01 -21.34
N SER A 111 -4.74 31.14 -21.90
CA SER A 111 -4.90 29.75 -21.45
C SER A 111 -3.91 28.77 -22.07
N HIS A 112 -3.09 29.22 -23.04
CA HIS A 112 -2.12 28.37 -23.72
C HIS A 112 -0.71 28.76 -23.31
N HIS A 113 0.08 27.76 -22.93
CA HIS A 113 1.44 27.94 -22.43
C HIS A 113 2.38 27.01 -23.17
N ASN A 114 3.36 27.61 -23.85
CA ASN A 114 4.39 26.86 -24.55
C ASN A 114 5.65 26.79 -23.69
N ILE A 115 6.01 25.57 -23.31
CA ILE A 115 7.06 25.28 -22.35
C ILE A 115 8.13 24.48 -23.06
N ASN A 116 9.37 24.92 -22.89
CA ASN A 116 10.55 24.26 -23.39
C ASN A 116 11.48 23.93 -22.21
N TYR A 117 12.05 22.72 -22.23
CA TYR A 117 12.96 22.27 -21.18
C TYR A 117 14.36 22.06 -21.76
N ARG A 118 15.33 22.83 -21.27
CA ARG A 118 16.76 22.76 -21.63
C ARG A 118 17.05 22.86 -23.14
N GLY A 119 16.21 23.58 -23.89
CA GLY A 119 16.37 23.78 -25.33
C GLY A 119 15.85 22.61 -26.17
N LEU A 120 15.03 21.71 -25.60
CA LEU A 120 14.39 20.63 -26.33
C LEU A 120 13.07 21.11 -26.96
N GLY A 121 12.99 21.04 -28.28
CA GLY A 121 11.82 21.49 -29.07
C GLY A 121 11.90 22.95 -29.51
N ASP A 122 10.89 23.40 -30.25
CA ASP A 122 10.73 24.80 -30.63
C ASP A 122 10.15 25.61 -29.44
N PRO A 123 10.71 26.75 -29.01
CA PRO A 123 10.06 27.60 -28.00
C PRO A 123 8.64 28.04 -28.38
N HIS A 124 8.34 28.15 -29.66
CA HIS A 124 7.03 28.56 -30.16
C HIS A 124 5.97 27.47 -30.05
N GLU A 125 6.33 26.20 -29.82
CA GLU A 125 5.40 25.08 -29.62
C GLU A 125 5.93 24.10 -28.57
N SER A 126 5.13 23.70 -27.58
CA SER A 126 5.54 22.68 -26.60
C SER A 126 5.78 21.33 -27.28
N GLU A 127 7.01 21.05 -27.69
CA GLU A 127 7.41 19.76 -28.27
C GLU A 127 8.24 18.93 -27.27
N PHE A 128 8.10 17.60 -27.34
CA PHE A 128 8.90 16.63 -26.56
C PHE A 128 8.87 16.81 -25.03
N VAL A 129 7.84 17.47 -24.51
CA VAL A 129 7.57 17.61 -23.07
C VAL A 129 6.37 16.77 -22.67
N THR A 130 6.41 16.16 -21.49
CA THR A 130 5.30 15.40 -20.91
C THR A 130 4.78 16.12 -19.69
N PHE A 131 3.47 16.34 -19.66
CA PHE A 131 2.76 16.79 -18.48
C PHE A 131 2.08 15.59 -17.84
N ALA A 132 2.31 15.41 -16.55
CA ALA A 132 1.64 14.41 -15.73
C ALA A 132 0.95 15.12 -14.58
N VAL A 133 -0.30 14.75 -14.32
CA VAL A 133 -1.09 15.21 -13.17
C VAL A 133 -1.44 13.96 -12.39
N ASP A 134 -1.20 13.99 -11.08
CA ASP A 134 -1.48 12.89 -10.16
C ASP A 134 -0.78 11.54 -10.44
N GLY A 135 0.33 11.57 -11.19
CA GLY A 135 1.29 10.45 -11.26
C GLY A 135 0.94 9.35 -12.25
#